data_AF-A0A3M7MDN8-F1
#
_entry.id   AF-A0A3M7MDN8-F1
#
_cell.length_a   1.000
_cell.length_b   1.000
_cell.length_c   1.000
_cell.angle_alpha   90.00
_cell.angle_beta   90.00
_cell.angle_gamma   90.00
#
_symmetry.space_group_name_H-M   'P 1'
#
loop_
_entity.id
_entity.type
_entity.pdbx_description
1 polymer ?
#
loop_
_entity_poly.entity_id
_entity_poly.type
_entity_poly.pdbx_seq_one_letter_code
_entity_poly.pdbx_strand_id
1 'polypeptide(L)'
;MVIQGTGEEQWVAVNFDVPDHGNTLCHINFHLNTNANKNAPTKLQGDAPYSINISRIDPKLANGGTTWETVPNVQEHVATFVLDKNGASEVVGKWFVCPKNVAQFIIQPASQRDMEVYWYELDYTQADGGAHGITLEMWA
;
A
#
# COMPACT_ATOMS: atom_id res chain seq x y z
N MET A 1 -5.28 -15.19 4.40
CA MET A 1 -4.81 -15.13 5.80
C MET A 1 -5.77 -14.25 6.57
N VAL A 2 -6.42 -14.79 7.61
CA VAL A 2 -7.33 -14.00 8.46
C VAL A 2 -6.45 -13.23 9.43
N ILE A 3 -6.48 -11.90 9.38
CA ILE A 3 -5.88 -11.06 10.42
C ILE A 3 -7.01 -10.63 11.34
N GLN A 4 -7.06 -11.21 12.54
CA GLN A 4 -7.95 -10.76 13.61
C GLN A 4 -7.30 -9.55 14.29
N GLY A 5 -8.02 -8.43 14.35
CA GLY A 5 -7.52 -7.14 14.86
C GLY A 5 -7.32 -7.13 16.37
N THR A 6 -6.12 -6.74 16.81
CA THR A 6 -5.71 -6.64 18.22
C THR A 6 -5.38 -5.20 18.65
N GLY A 7 -5.64 -4.18 17.82
CA GLY A 7 -5.29 -2.79 18.14
C GLY A 7 -3.79 -2.48 18.16
N GLU A 8 -2.94 -3.39 17.69
CA GLU A 8 -1.51 -3.13 17.49
C GLU A 8 -1.28 -2.47 16.12
N GLU A 9 -0.28 -1.58 16.01
CA GLU A 9 0.15 -0.98 14.75
C GLU A 9 0.49 -2.10 13.74
N GLN A 10 -0.38 -2.32 12.75
CA GLN A 10 -0.17 -3.40 11.78
C GLN A 10 0.58 -2.88 10.56
N TRP A 11 1.74 -3.48 10.33
CA TRP A 11 2.59 -3.19 9.19
C TRP A 11 2.27 -4.19 8.08
N VAL A 12 1.96 -3.68 6.89
CA VAL A 12 1.62 -4.53 5.73
C VAL A 12 2.79 -4.52 4.75
N ALA A 13 3.25 -5.72 4.41
CA ALA A 13 4.25 -5.95 3.37
C ALA A 13 3.60 -5.99 1.99
N VAL A 14 4.18 -5.32 1.01
CA VAL A 14 3.75 -5.41 -0.40
C VAL A 14 4.96 -5.63 -1.29
N ASN A 15 4.84 -6.58 -2.21
CA ASN A 15 5.85 -6.89 -3.22
C ASN A 15 5.27 -6.70 -4.61
N PHE A 16 6.05 -6.07 -5.49
CA PHE A 16 5.77 -6.03 -6.92
C PHE A 16 6.91 -6.68 -7.68
N ASP A 17 6.55 -7.55 -8.63
CA ASP A 17 7.47 -7.99 -9.66
C ASP A 17 7.63 -6.86 -10.69
N VAL A 18 8.85 -6.33 -10.80
CA VAL A 18 9.16 -5.20 -11.68
C VAL A 18 9.89 -5.72 -12.91
N PRO A 19 9.24 -5.67 -14.10
CA PRO A 19 9.85 -6.17 -15.31
C PRO A 19 11.04 -5.32 -15.77
N ASP A 20 12.07 -5.97 -16.30
CA ASP A 20 13.27 -5.31 -16.86
C ASP A 20 12.98 -4.78 -18.28
N HIS A 21 12.08 -3.81 -18.39
CA HIS A 21 11.59 -3.26 -19.67
C HIS A 21 11.61 -1.73 -19.66
N GLY A 22 12.79 -1.10 -19.79
CA GLY A 22 12.96 0.30 -20.23
C GLY A 22 12.35 1.44 -19.38
N ASN A 23 11.39 1.16 -18.50
CA ASN A 23 10.73 2.11 -17.64
C ASN A 23 11.72 2.57 -16.57
N THR A 24 11.91 3.87 -16.48
CA THR A 24 12.93 4.46 -15.61
C THR A 24 12.36 4.93 -14.28
N LEU A 25 11.07 5.27 -14.25
CA LEU A 25 10.41 5.89 -13.12
C LEU A 25 9.17 5.12 -12.70
N CYS A 26 9.00 4.99 -11.40
CA CYS A 26 7.91 4.30 -10.75
C CYS A 26 7.22 5.23 -9.76
N HIS A 27 5.91 5.05 -9.56
CA HIS A 27 5.12 5.76 -8.56
C HIS A 27 4.13 4.79 -7.91
N ILE A 28 3.88 4.95 -6.62
CA ILE A 28 2.96 4.12 -5.86
C ILE A 28 1.62 4.83 -5.76
N ASN A 29 0.57 4.15 -6.20
CA ASN A 29 -0.80 4.58 -6.01
C ASN A 29 -1.51 3.65 -5.02
N PHE A 30 -2.38 4.21 -4.20
CA PHE A 30 -3.28 3.47 -3.32
C PHE A 30 -4.72 3.84 -3.65
N HIS A 31 -5.55 2.84 -3.94
CA HIS A 31 -6.90 3.00 -4.44
C HIS A 31 -7.92 2.39 -3.49
N LEU A 32 -8.99 3.12 -3.23
CA LEU A 32 -10.17 2.58 -2.56
C LEU A 32 -11.36 2.69 -3.51
N ASN A 33 -11.69 1.58 -4.19
CA ASN A 33 -12.96 1.47 -4.91
C ASN A 33 -14.16 1.62 -3.94
N THR A 34 -14.93 2.70 -4.12
CA THR A 34 -16.12 3.01 -3.32
C THR A 34 -17.44 2.74 -4.06
N ASN A 35 -17.39 2.01 -5.18
CA ASN A 35 -18.58 1.60 -5.91
C ASN A 35 -19.41 0.62 -5.07
N ALA A 36 -20.58 1.11 -4.61
CA ALA A 36 -21.50 0.34 -3.77
C ALA A 36 -21.96 -0.98 -4.43
N ASN A 37 -21.95 -1.08 -5.76
CA ASN A 37 -22.34 -2.29 -6.49
C ASN A 37 -21.26 -3.39 -6.46
N LYS A 38 -19.99 -3.02 -6.25
CA LYS A 38 -18.88 -3.98 -6.12
C LYS A 38 -18.58 -4.33 -4.67
N ASN A 39 -19.01 -3.48 -3.74
CA ASN A 39 -18.89 -3.70 -2.31
C ASN A 39 -17.47 -4.14 -1.92
N ALA A 40 -16.47 -3.40 -2.43
CA ALA A 40 -15.07 -3.70 -2.16
C ALA A 40 -14.84 -3.67 -0.63
N PRO A 41 -14.38 -4.79 -0.04
CA PRO A 41 -14.27 -4.93 1.40
C PRO A 41 -13.23 -3.95 1.95
N THR A 42 -13.72 -2.97 2.71
CA THR A 42 -12.89 -2.03 3.46
C THR A 42 -13.35 -1.92 4.89
N LYS A 43 -12.41 -1.75 5.81
CA LYS A 43 -12.71 -1.40 7.18
C LYS A 43 -11.74 -0.30 7.61
N LEU A 44 -12.30 0.82 8.05
CA LEU A 44 -11.59 1.91 8.71
C LEU A 44 -12.15 2.02 10.13
N GLN A 45 -11.30 1.87 11.14
CA GLN A 45 -11.65 2.10 12.55
C GLN A 45 -10.61 2.98 13.23
N GLY A 46 -11.03 3.66 14.30
CA GLY A 46 -10.20 4.58 15.07
C GLY A 46 -10.43 6.05 14.72
N ASP A 47 -9.46 6.90 15.05
CA ASP A 47 -9.60 8.36 14.99
C ASP A 47 -9.09 8.96 13.67
N ALA A 48 -10.00 9.50 12.88
CA ALA A 48 -9.67 10.23 11.64
C ALA A 48 -8.73 11.44 11.90
N PRO A 49 -7.90 11.84 10.93
CA PRO A 49 -7.75 11.30 9.57
C PRO A 49 -7.03 9.94 9.52
N TYR A 50 -7.52 9.01 8.70
CA TYR A 50 -6.93 7.67 8.53
C TYR A 50 -5.76 7.75 7.55
N SER A 51 -4.58 8.12 8.02
CA SER A 51 -3.42 8.32 7.15
C SER A 51 -2.49 7.12 7.16
N ILE A 52 -2.04 6.68 5.99
CA ILE A 52 -1.01 5.64 5.81
C ILE A 52 0.26 6.24 5.20
N ASN A 53 1.41 5.75 5.64
CA ASN A 53 2.70 5.99 5.03
C ASN A 53 3.14 4.74 4.28
N ILE A 54 3.70 4.94 3.09
CA ILE A 54 4.26 3.88 2.26
C ILE A 54 5.73 4.17 2.04
N SER A 55 6.57 3.23 2.45
CA SER A 55 8.02 3.34 2.36
C SER A 55 8.60 2.15 1.61
N ARG A 56 9.59 2.42 0.75
CA ARG A 56 10.38 1.38 0.08
C ARG A 56 11.40 0.82 1.05
N ILE A 57 11.55 -0.49 1.04
CA ILE A 57 12.48 -1.21 1.90
C ILE A 57 13.40 -2.09 1.07
N ASP A 58 14.50 -2.54 1.67
CA ASP A 58 15.36 -3.54 1.06
C ASP A 58 14.52 -4.81 0.74
N PRO A 59 14.63 -5.38 -0.48
CA PRO A 59 13.91 -6.59 -0.88
C PRO A 59 14.55 -7.84 -0.26
N LYS A 60 14.69 -7.85 1.07
CA LYS A 60 15.25 -8.93 1.86
C LYS A 60 14.13 -9.50 2.73
N LEU A 61 13.62 -10.64 2.30
CA LEU A 61 12.75 -11.47 3.13
C LEU A 61 13.61 -12.31 4.07
N ALA A 62 13.24 -12.37 5.35
CA ALA A 62 13.81 -13.37 6.24
C ALA A 62 13.22 -14.75 5.86
N ASN A 63 14.08 -15.76 5.72
CA ASN A 63 13.69 -17.17 5.58
C ASN A 63 12.72 -17.50 4.42
N GLY A 64 12.68 -16.68 3.37
CA GLY A 64 11.79 -16.89 2.21
C GLY A 64 10.29 -16.73 2.52
N GLY A 65 9.94 -16.18 3.68
CA GLY A 65 8.56 -15.90 4.08
C GLY A 65 8.11 -14.47 3.73
N THR A 66 6.85 -14.15 4.00
CA THR A 66 6.28 -12.78 3.86
C THR A 66 6.30 -12.00 5.18
N THR A 67 7.20 -12.37 6.10
CA THR A 67 7.26 -11.86 7.46
C THR A 67 8.67 -11.44 7.82
N TRP A 68 8.81 -10.42 8.65
CA TRP A 68 10.08 -10.02 9.24
C TRP A 68 10.04 -10.18 10.75
N GLU A 69 11.16 -10.59 11.35
CA GLU A 69 11.32 -10.64 12.81
C GLU A 69 11.57 -9.25 13.40
N THR A 70 12.08 -8.33 12.58
CA THR A 70 12.35 -6.93 12.93
C THR A 70 11.89 -6.01 11.81
N VAL A 71 11.59 -4.76 12.13
CA VAL A 71 11.28 -3.72 11.14
C VAL A 71 12.38 -3.69 10.06
N PRO A 72 12.04 -3.86 8.77
CA PRO A 72 13.00 -3.83 7.68
C PRO A 72 13.58 -2.44 7.49
N ASN A 73 14.81 -2.36 6.96
CA ASN A 73 15.48 -1.09 6.74
C ASN A 73 14.75 -0.28 5.64
N VAL A 74 14.30 0.91 5.99
CA VAL A 74 13.63 1.84 5.07
C VAL A 74 14.68 2.51 4.20
N GLN A 75 14.55 2.34 2.88
CA GLN A 75 15.40 3.01 1.89
C GLN A 75 14.94 4.44 1.67
N GLU A 76 13.62 4.63 1.46
CA GLU A 76 13.01 5.93 1.23
C GLU A 76 11.50 5.90 1.51
N HIS A 77 10.97 7.05 1.95
CA HIS A 77 9.53 7.30 2.00
C HIS A 77 9.03 7.68 0.61
N VAL A 78 8.03 6.97 0.08
CA VAL A 78 7.55 7.17 -1.31
C VAL A 78 6.18 7.82 -1.40
N ALA A 79 5.29 7.57 -0.43
CA ALA A 79 3.96 8.17 -0.45
C ALA A 79 3.28 8.23 0.92
N THR A 80 2.35 9.18 1.05
CA THR A 80 1.41 9.29 2.17
C THR A 80 0.01 9.46 1.60
N PHE A 81 -0.93 8.61 2.02
CA PHE A 81 -2.33 8.69 1.65
C PHE A 81 -3.21 8.98 2.87
N VAL A 82 -4.25 9.77 2.68
CA VAL A 82 -5.37 9.89 3.62
C VAL A 82 -6.52 9.06 3.07
N LEU A 83 -7.04 8.17 3.91
CA LEU A 83 -8.17 7.31 3.61
C LEU A 83 -9.41 7.89 4.28
N ASP A 84 -10.53 7.83 3.57
CA ASP A 84 -11.85 8.12 4.13
C ASP A 84 -12.90 7.19 3.52
N LYS A 85 -14.17 7.44 3.83
CA LYS A 85 -15.30 6.64 3.29
C LYS A 85 -15.56 6.89 1.80
N ASN A 86 -14.97 7.92 1.22
CA ASN A 86 -15.15 8.35 -0.17
C ASN A 86 -14.00 7.91 -1.07
N GLY A 87 -12.83 7.61 -0.51
CA GLY A 87 -11.71 7.04 -1.23
C GLY A 87 -10.37 7.20 -0.51
N ALA A 88 -9.31 7.11 -1.30
CA ALA A 88 -7.94 7.42 -0.89
C ALA A 88 -7.48 8.69 -1.62
N SER A 89 -6.82 9.59 -0.90
CA SER A 89 -6.25 10.82 -1.44
C SER A 89 -4.76 10.87 -1.15
N GLU A 90 -3.95 11.07 -2.18
CA GLU A 90 -2.51 11.27 -2.05
C GLU A 90 -2.21 12.65 -1.44
N VAL A 91 -1.44 12.68 -0.36
CA VAL A 91 -0.93 13.91 0.28
C VAL A 91 0.53 14.14 -0.07
N VAL A 92 1.29 13.05 -0.17
CA VAL A 92 2.68 13.04 -0.62
C VAL A 92 2.81 11.88 -1.59
N GLY A 93 3.40 12.13 -2.75
CA GLY A 93 3.83 11.07 -3.65
C GLY A 93 5.05 11.51 -4.43
N LYS A 94 5.92 10.53 -4.70
CA LYS A 94 7.20 10.75 -5.35
C LYS A 94 7.37 9.73 -6.47
N TRP A 95 7.85 10.20 -7.62
CA TRP A 95 8.43 9.35 -8.64
C TRP A 95 9.85 8.93 -8.22
N PHE A 96 10.14 7.64 -8.27
CA PHE A 96 11.43 7.06 -7.90
C PHE A 96 11.94 6.14 -9.02
N VAL A 97 13.24 5.84 -9.01
CA VAL A 97 13.80 4.91 -10.01
C VAL A 97 13.22 3.52 -9.79
N CYS A 98 12.65 2.92 -10.83
CA CYS A 98 12.10 1.57 -10.75
C CYS A 98 13.19 0.57 -10.31
N PRO A 99 13.00 -0.17 -9.21
CA PRO A 99 13.93 -1.22 -8.83
C PRO A 99 13.86 -2.38 -9.82
N LYS A 100 14.96 -3.11 -9.98
CA LYS A 100 15.01 -4.28 -10.87
C LYS A 100 14.49 -5.52 -10.15
N ASN A 101 13.70 -6.34 -10.86
CA ASN A 101 13.11 -7.59 -10.40
C ASN A 101 12.02 -7.45 -9.34
N VAL A 102 12.35 -6.92 -8.15
CA VAL A 102 11.40 -6.85 -7.03
C VAL A 102 11.43 -5.47 -6.40
N ALA A 103 10.26 -4.83 -6.30
CA ALA A 103 10.03 -3.68 -5.45
C ALA A 103 9.31 -4.13 -4.18
N GLN A 104 9.85 -3.80 -3.01
CA GLN A 104 9.25 -4.14 -1.74
C GLN A 104 8.94 -2.90 -0.92
N PHE A 105 7.74 -2.87 -0.36
CA PHE A 105 7.21 -1.73 0.40
C PHE A 105 6.62 -2.20 1.73
N ILE A 106 6.63 -1.27 2.69
CA ILE A 106 5.86 -1.35 3.92
C ILE A 106 4.79 -0.28 3.91
N ILE A 107 3.61 -0.63 4.38
CA ILE A 107 2.50 0.28 4.65
C ILE A 107 2.26 0.27 6.16
N GLN A 108 2.21 1.45 6.75
CA GLN A 108 2.00 1.63 8.18
C GLN A 108 1.16 2.87 8.46
N PRO A 109 0.55 2.99 9.65
CA PRO A 109 -0.07 4.24 10.08
C PRO A 109 0.89 5.43 10.01
N ALA A 110 0.41 6.57 9.52
CA ALA A 110 1.17 7.81 9.46
C ALA A 110 1.05 8.65 10.75
N SER A 111 0.27 8.19 11.73
CA SER A 111 0.08 8.84 13.02
C SER A 111 0.05 7.81 14.14
N GLN A 112 0.32 8.24 15.37
CA GLN A 112 0.22 7.41 16.58
C GLN A 112 -1.23 7.20 17.05
N ARG A 113 -2.23 7.57 16.25
CA ARG A 113 -3.63 7.35 16.60
C ARG A 113 -4.03 5.92 16.29
N ASP A 114 -4.99 5.39 17.04
CA ASP A 114 -5.59 4.11 16.73
C ASP A 114 -6.16 4.16 15.31
N MET A 115 -5.65 3.28 14.46
CA MET A 115 -6.11 3.13 13.09
C MET A 115 -6.06 1.66 12.70
N GLU A 116 -7.22 1.10 12.38
CA GLU A 116 -7.30 -0.17 11.67
C GLU A 116 -7.72 0.08 10.24
N VAL A 117 -6.88 -0.33 9.29
CA VAL A 117 -7.20 -0.36 7.86
C VAL A 117 -7.17 -1.80 7.39
N TYR A 118 -8.26 -2.23 6.77
CA TYR A 118 -8.36 -3.53 6.13
C TYR A 118 -8.84 -3.33 4.70
N TRP A 119 -8.12 -3.93 3.75
CA TRP A 119 -8.44 -3.89 2.33
C TRP A 119 -7.99 -5.20 1.65
N TYR A 120 -8.44 -5.39 0.42
CA TYR A 120 -8.03 -6.50 -0.43
C TYR A 120 -7.60 -5.97 -1.80
N GLU A 121 -6.59 -6.59 -2.40
CA GLU A 121 -6.23 -6.31 -3.79
C GLU A 121 -7.30 -6.88 -4.72
N LEU A 122 -8.01 -6.01 -5.44
CA LEU A 122 -9.03 -6.37 -6.43
C LEU A 122 -8.82 -5.55 -7.71
N ASP A 123 -8.66 -6.25 -8.83
CA ASP A 123 -8.46 -5.69 -10.16
C ASP A 123 -9.81 -5.41 -10.84
N TYR A 124 -10.55 -4.42 -10.32
CA TYR A 124 -11.80 -3.98 -10.92
C TYR A 124 -11.56 -3.02 -12.08
N THR A 125 -12.40 -3.13 -13.11
CA THR A 125 -12.34 -2.24 -14.27
C THR A 125 -12.67 -0.80 -13.91
N GLN A 126 -12.30 0.16 -14.78
CA GLN A 126 -12.70 1.56 -14.59
C GLN A 126 -14.22 1.75 -14.55
N ALA A 127 -14.98 1.01 -15.39
CA ALA A 127 -16.44 1.04 -15.37
C ALA A 127 -17.03 0.56 -14.03
N ASP A 128 -16.25 -0.23 -13.30
CA ASP A 128 -16.59 -0.79 -12.01
C ASP A 128 -16.09 0.06 -10.81
N GLY A 129 -15.51 1.23 -11.07
CA GLY A 129 -14.97 2.13 -10.03
C GLY A 129 -13.45 2.02 -9.84
N GLY A 130 -12.75 1.29 -10.71
CA GLY A 130 -11.29 1.18 -10.70
C GLY A 130 -10.75 0.22 -9.63
N ALA A 131 -9.43 0.06 -9.60
CA ALA A 131 -8.75 -0.86 -8.71
C ALA A 131 -9.09 -0.62 -7.22
N HIS A 132 -8.95 -1.68 -6.42
CA HIS A 132 -9.00 -1.61 -4.97
C HIS A 132 -7.70 -2.19 -4.42
N GLY A 133 -6.92 -1.38 -3.70
CA GLY A 133 -5.60 -1.76 -3.19
C GLY A 133 -4.46 -0.93 -3.78
N ILE A 134 -3.26 -1.50 -3.82
CA ILE A 134 -2.02 -0.79 -4.16
C ILE A 134 -1.51 -1.18 -5.55
N THR A 135 -1.09 -0.17 -6.32
CA THR A 135 -0.52 -0.38 -7.66
C THR A 135 0.81 0.33 -7.80
N LEU A 136 1.74 -0.30 -8.53
CA LEU A 136 2.98 0.31 -8.96
C LEU A 136 2.81 0.81 -10.40
N GLU A 137 2.70 2.12 -10.56
CA GLU A 137 2.71 2.77 -11.88
C GLU A 137 4.14 2.86 -12.38
N MET A 138 4.34 2.58 -13.67
CA MET A 138 5.64 2.62 -14.32
C MET A 138 5.60 3.54 -15.53
N TRP A 139 6.52 4.49 -15.59
CA TRP A 139 6.68 5.47 -16.66
C TRP A 139 8.05 5.35 -17.34
N ALA A 140 8.05 5.53 -18.66
CA ALA A 140 9.24 5.48 -19.51
C ALA A 140 9.86 6.86 -19.72
#